data_AF-A0A8I1RV96-F1
#
_entry.id   AF-A0A8I1RV96-F1
#
_cell.length_a   1.000
_cell.length_b   1.000
_cell.length_c   1.000
_cell.angle_alpha   90.00
_cell.angle_beta   90.00
_cell.angle_gamma   90.00
#
_symmetry.space_group_name_H-M   'P 1'
#
loop_
_entity.id
_entity.type
_entity.pdbx_description
1 polymer ?
#
loop_
_entity_poly.entity_id
_entity_poly.type
_entity_poly.pdbx_seq_one_letter_code
_entity_poly.pdbx_strand_id
1 'polypeptide(L)'
;MRSLVLGLRRLCLAFWHGLHDPEFQAIVFLLGVAVLIGSVFYHLVEGWSWLDSAYFSVVALTTVGDANLSPGAGVSKIFTMGFSLAGIGLMLAFLSRLGAHRDRQD
;
A
#
# COMPACT_ATOMS: atom_id res chain seq x y z
N MET A 1 30.26 10.57 -14.65
CA MET A 1 29.32 11.24 -13.72
C MET A 1 28.09 11.85 -14.41
N ARG A 2 28.21 12.56 -15.55
CA ARG A 2 27.05 13.14 -16.27
C ARG A 2 26.02 12.11 -16.78
N SER A 3 26.45 10.91 -17.18
CA SER A 3 25.55 9.81 -17.59
C SER A 3 24.69 9.26 -16.45
N LEU A 4 25.23 9.24 -15.23
CA LEU A 4 24.54 8.76 -14.04
C LEU A 4 23.47 9.77 -13.58
N VAL A 5 23.76 11.07 -13.65
CA VAL A 5 22.80 12.14 -13.35
C VAL A 5 21.64 12.15 -14.35
N LEU A 6 21.92 11.96 -15.64
CA LEU A 6 20.88 11.86 -16.67
C LEU A 6 20.03 10.59 -16.52
N GLY A 7 20.65 9.47 -16.16
CA GLY A 7 19.93 8.24 -15.81
C GLY A 7 19.00 8.43 -14.62
N LEU A 8 19.50 9.05 -13.54
CA LEU A 8 18.74 9.34 -12.34
C LEU A 8 17.56 10.30 -12.63
N ARG A 9 17.80 11.36 -13.41
CA ARG A 9 16.76 12.32 -13.80
C ARG A 9 15.68 11.67 -14.67
N ARG A 10 16.05 10.78 -15.59
CA ARG A 10 15.08 10.00 -16.38
C ARG A 10 14.28 9.05 -15.51
N LEU A 11 14.91 8.39 -14.53
CA LEU A 11 14.24 7.52 -13.57
C LEU A 11 13.19 8.30 -12.75
N CYS A 12 13.59 9.46 -12.20
CA CYS A 12 12.69 10.31 -11.43
C CYS A 12 11.54 10.87 -12.28
N LEU A 13 11.80 11.24 -13.54
CA LEU A 13 10.76 11.77 -14.45
C LEU A 13 9.83 10.67 -14.98
N ALA A 14 10.33 9.46 -15.21
CA ALA A 14 9.52 8.31 -15.58
C ALA A 14 8.62 7.89 -14.41
N PHE A 15 9.16 7.89 -13.19
CA PHE A 15 8.39 7.67 -11.97
C PHE A 15 7.32 8.76 -11.77
N TRP A 16 7.68 10.03 -12.03
CA TRP A 16 6.74 11.16 -11.94
C TRP A 16 5.61 11.10 -12.98
N HIS A 17 5.91 10.71 -14.22
CA HIS A 17 4.87 10.52 -15.24
C HIS A 17 4.03 9.27 -15.00
N GLY A 18 4.63 8.17 -14.54
CA GLY A 18 3.90 6.95 -14.15
C GLY A 18 2.96 7.18 -12.97
N LEU A 19 3.36 8.03 -12.02
CA LEU A 19 2.51 8.52 -10.93
C LEU A 19 1.35 9.42 -11.39
N HIS A 20 1.35 9.89 -12.63
CA HIS A 20 0.31 10.75 -13.19
C HIS A 20 -0.71 9.99 -14.05
N ASP A 21 -0.59 8.67 -14.16
CA ASP A 21 -1.62 7.83 -14.79
C ASP A 21 -2.86 7.78 -13.87
N PRO A 22 -4.05 8.18 -14.33
CA PRO A 22 -5.25 8.23 -13.50
C PRO A 22 -5.60 6.87 -12.88
N GLU A 23 -5.28 5.75 -13.54
CA GLU A 23 -5.52 4.42 -12.97
C GLU A 23 -4.54 4.09 -11.84
N PHE A 24 -3.28 4.48 -11.98
CA PHE A 24 -2.27 4.32 -10.94
C PHE A 24 -2.57 5.20 -9.72
N GLN A 25 -2.98 6.44 -9.96
CA GLN A 25 -3.43 7.35 -8.91
C GLN A 25 -4.64 6.81 -8.16
N ALA A 26 -5.61 6.21 -8.85
CA ALA A 26 -6.77 5.60 -8.22
C ALA A 26 -6.36 4.46 -7.26
N ILE A 27 -5.43 3.59 -7.67
CA ILE A 27 -4.96 2.48 -6.83
C ILE A 27 -4.21 3.00 -5.60
N VAL A 28 -3.30 3.97 -5.77
CA VAL A 28 -2.56 4.59 -4.66
C VAL A 28 -3.51 5.30 -3.69
N PHE A 29 -4.51 6.00 -4.23
CA PHE A 29 -5.55 6.63 -3.42
C PHE A 29 -6.36 5.60 -2.63
N LEU A 30 -6.79 4.51 -3.27
CA LEU A 30 -7.50 3.41 -2.60
C LEU A 30 -6.66 2.74 -1.52
N LEU A 31 -5.35 2.56 -1.75
CA LEU A 31 -4.42 2.04 -0.74
C LEU A 31 -4.32 2.99 0.45
N GLY A 32 -4.19 4.29 0.19
CA GLY A 32 -4.18 5.32 1.24
C GLY A 32 -5.47 5.33 2.05
N VAL A 33 -6.63 5.27 1.39
CA VAL A 33 -7.94 5.19 2.06
C VAL A 33 -8.07 3.91 2.88
N ALA A 34 -7.64 2.76 2.35
CA ALA A 34 -7.65 1.50 3.09
C ALA A 34 -6.79 1.58 4.37
N VAL A 35 -5.59 2.14 4.28
CA VAL A 35 -4.72 2.36 5.44
C VAL A 35 -5.39 3.29 6.45
N LEU A 36 -6.03 4.38 6.02
CA LEU A 36 -6.75 5.29 6.92
C LEU A 36 -7.91 4.59 7.63
N ILE A 37 -8.71 3.80 6.90
CA ILE A 37 -9.83 3.04 7.46
C ILE A 37 -9.31 2.03 8.50
N GLY A 38 -8.27 1.27 8.17
CA GLY A 38 -7.63 0.34 9.10
C GLY A 38 -7.10 1.06 10.33
N SER A 39 -6.42 2.21 10.15
CA SER A 39 -5.81 2.98 11.24
C SER A 39 -6.86 3.46 12.23
N VAL A 40 -7.97 4.00 11.73
CA VAL A 40 -9.09 4.43 12.59
C VAL A 40 -9.71 3.23 13.30
N PHE A 41 -9.92 2.11 12.60
CA PHE A 41 -10.49 0.91 13.19
C PHE A 41 -9.62 0.35 14.33
N TYR A 42 -8.33 0.14 14.10
CA TYR A 42 -7.42 -0.40 15.13
C TYR A 42 -7.21 0.57 16.29
N HIS A 43 -7.16 1.87 16.03
CA HIS A 43 -7.08 2.88 17.09
C HIS A 43 -8.30 2.80 18.02
N LEU A 44 -9.50 2.66 17.47
CA LEU A 44 -10.74 2.63 18.24
C LEU A 44 -10.99 1.29 18.94
N VAL A 45 -10.63 0.17 18.32
CA VAL A 45 -10.99 -1.17 18.81
C VAL A 45 -9.88 -1.79 19.65
N GLU A 46 -8.61 -1.63 19.25
CA GLU A 46 -7.46 -2.16 19.97
C GLU A 46 -6.82 -1.14 20.92
N GLY A 47 -7.19 0.15 20.80
CA GLY A 47 -6.64 1.21 21.66
C GLY A 47 -5.17 1.54 21.38
N TRP A 48 -4.63 1.10 20.24
CA TRP A 48 -3.25 1.35 19.84
C TRP A 48 -3.02 2.83 19.51
N SER A 49 -1.77 3.28 19.55
CA SER A 49 -1.45 4.63 19.09
C SER A 49 -1.80 4.80 17.61
N TRP A 50 -2.00 6.05 17.15
CA TRP A 50 -2.24 6.33 15.73
C TRP A 50 -1.12 5.79 14.83
N LEU A 51 0.13 5.88 15.30
CA LEU A 51 1.28 5.40 14.55
C LEU A 51 1.30 3.87 14.47
N ASP A 52 1.05 3.18 15.58
CA ASP A 52 0.99 1.70 15.61
C ASP A 52 -0.18 1.18 14.78
N SER A 53 -1.31 1.88 14.80
CA SER A 53 -2.50 1.54 14.02
C SER A 53 -2.26 1.71 12.52
N ALA A 54 -1.59 2.79 12.12
CA ALA A 54 -1.19 3.01 10.73
C ALA A 54 -0.12 2.02 10.28
N TYR A 55 0.88 1.76 11.13
CA TYR A 55 1.90 0.75 10.89
C TYR A 55 1.27 -0.63 10.68
N PHE A 56 0.41 -1.08 11.60
CA PHE A 56 -0.27 -2.37 11.49
C PHE A 56 -1.13 -2.46 10.22
N SER A 57 -1.87 -1.39 9.91
CA SER A 57 -2.69 -1.33 8.69
C SER A 57 -1.84 -1.50 7.43
N VAL A 58 -0.67 -0.85 7.35
CA VAL A 58 0.24 -1.02 6.21
C VAL A 58 0.74 -2.45 6.15
N VAL A 59 1.33 -2.99 7.22
CA VAL A 59 1.94 -4.34 7.18
C VAL A 59 0.91 -5.45 6.97
N ALA A 60 -0.33 -5.28 7.45
CA ALA A 60 -1.43 -6.21 7.21
C ALA A 60 -1.93 -6.15 5.76
N LEU A 61 -1.99 -4.95 5.16
CA LEU A 61 -2.41 -4.74 3.78
C LEU A 61 -1.36 -5.24 2.78
N THR A 62 -0.08 -5.04 3.09
CA THR A 62 1.04 -5.50 2.26
C THR A 62 1.43 -6.95 2.54
N THR A 63 0.72 -7.66 3.43
CA THR A 63 1.01 -9.05 3.83
C THR A 63 2.37 -9.28 4.46
N VAL A 64 3.04 -8.23 4.92
CA VAL A 64 4.32 -8.33 5.64
C VAL A 64 4.08 -8.95 7.02
N GLY A 65 3.03 -8.50 7.70
CA GLY A 65 2.67 -8.91 9.05
C GLY A 65 3.64 -8.38 10.12
N ASP A 66 3.18 -8.38 11.37
CA ASP A 66 4.01 -8.09 12.54
C ASP A 66 3.71 -9.14 13.62
N ALA A 67 4.77 -9.68 14.24
CA ALA A 67 4.65 -10.72 15.27
C ALA A 67 4.44 -10.14 16.68
N ASN A 68 4.82 -8.88 16.90
CA ASN A 68 4.74 -8.19 18.19
C ASN A 68 3.43 -7.41 18.33
N LEU A 69 2.86 -6.94 17.22
CA LEU A 69 1.63 -6.18 17.17
C LEU A 69 0.55 -6.99 16.43
N SER A 70 -0.39 -7.57 17.18
CA SER A 70 -1.47 -8.39 16.61
C SER A 70 -2.81 -8.13 17.31
N PRO A 71 -3.94 -8.17 16.57
CA PRO A 71 -5.25 -7.83 17.11
C PRO A 71 -5.68 -8.82 18.20
N GLY A 72 -5.98 -8.31 19.40
CA GLY A 72 -6.44 -9.08 20.54
C GLY A 72 -7.93 -9.40 20.46
N ALA A 73 -8.74 -8.44 20.00
CA ALA A 73 -10.20 -8.57 19.99
C ALA A 73 -10.69 -9.49 18.85
N GLY A 74 -11.74 -10.27 19.11
CA GLY A 74 -12.33 -11.17 18.11
C GLY A 74 -12.84 -10.43 16.87
N VAL A 75 -13.44 -9.26 17.06
CA VAL A 75 -13.90 -8.40 15.95
C VAL A 75 -12.73 -7.88 15.11
N SER A 76 -11.62 -7.51 15.73
CA SER A 76 -10.43 -7.06 15.01
C SER A 76 -9.78 -8.15 14.19
N LYS A 77 -9.81 -9.40 14.68
CA LYS A 77 -9.33 -10.56 13.91
C LYS A 77 -10.16 -10.77 12.65
N ILE A 78 -11.49 -10.74 12.76
CA ILE A 78 -12.39 -10.88 11.62
C ILE A 78 -12.18 -9.72 10.63
N PHE A 79 -12.08 -8.50 11.12
CA PHE A 79 -11.77 -7.34 10.29
C PHE A 79 -10.43 -7.53 9.56
N THR A 80 -9.38 -7.91 10.27
CA THR A 80 -8.04 -8.11 9.70
C THR A 80 -8.03 -9.18 8.60
N MET A 81 -8.78 -10.29 8.78
CA MET A 81 -8.92 -11.32 7.75
C MET A 81 -9.50 -10.75 6.45
N GLY A 82 -10.60 -9.99 6.53
CA GLY A 82 -11.20 -9.35 5.37
C GLY A 82 -10.32 -8.25 4.77
N PHE A 83 -9.68 -7.45 5.64
CA PHE A 83 -8.81 -6.36 5.26
C PHE A 83 -7.58 -6.84 4.48
N SER A 84 -6.92 -7.90 4.94
CA SER A 84 -5.78 -8.50 4.24
C SER A 84 -6.16 -9.10 2.88
N LEU A 85 -7.35 -9.72 2.76
CA LEU A 85 -7.83 -10.22 1.47
C LEU A 85 -8.05 -9.08 0.45
N ALA A 86 -8.67 -7.98 0.89
CA ALA A 86 -8.83 -6.79 0.05
C ALA A 86 -7.46 -6.18 -0.32
N GLY A 87 -6.52 -6.15 0.63
CA GLY A 87 -5.15 -5.67 0.42
C GLY A 87 -4.40 -6.45 -0.64
N ILE A 88 -4.50 -7.78 -0.63
CA ILE A 88 -3.90 -8.64 -1.66
C ILE A 88 -4.41 -8.25 -3.05
N GLY A 89 -5.73 -8.12 -3.23
CA GLY A 89 -6.32 -7.75 -4.52
C GLY A 89 -5.86 -6.37 -5.00
N LEU A 90 -5.78 -5.39 -4.09
CA LEU A 90 -5.36 -4.04 -4.42
C LEU A 90 -3.86 -3.95 -4.72
N MET A 91 -3.04 -4.72 -4.00
CA MET A 91 -1.61 -4.86 -4.26
C MET A 91 -1.33 -5.58 -5.59
N LEU A 92 -2.09 -6.64 -5.92
CA LEU A 92 -2.04 -7.29 -7.23
C LEU A 92 -2.38 -6.31 -8.34
N ALA A 93 -3.44 -5.52 -8.21
CA ALA A 93 -3.80 -4.49 -9.19
C ALA A 93 -2.67 -3.47 -9.37
N PHE A 94 -2.04 -3.03 -8.27
CA PHE A 94 -0.87 -2.16 -8.31
C PHE A 94 0.29 -2.79 -9.09
N LEU A 95 0.67 -4.03 -8.78
CA LEU A 95 1.74 -4.76 -9.47
C LEU A 95 1.42 -4.98 -10.95
N SER A 96 0.18 -5.33 -11.30
CA SER A 96 -0.24 -5.52 -12.69
C SER A 96 -0.11 -4.25 -13.51
N ARG A 97 -0.42 -3.07 -12.92
CA ARG A 97 -0.24 -1.79 -13.61
C ARG A 97 1.23 -1.41 -13.78
N LEU A 98 2.07 -1.70 -12.79
CA LEU A 98 3.52 -1.54 -12.92
C LEU A 98 4.10 -2.46 -14.00
N GLY A 99 3.63 -3.71 -14.08
CA GLY A 99 4.06 -4.69 -15.08
C GLY A 99 3.60 -4.33 -16.50
N ALA A 100 2.34 -3.90 -16.67
CA ALA A 100 1.78 -3.53 -17.97
C ALA A 100 2.48 -2.31 -18.61
N HIS A 101 3.13 -1.46 -17.80
CA HIS A 101 3.95 -0.36 -18.31
C HIS A 101 5.28 -0.84 -18.93
N ARG A 102 5.70 -2.08 -18.61
CA ARG A 102 6.95 -2.69 -19.10
C ARG A 102 6.76 -3.41 -20.44
N ASP A 103 5.62 -4.08 -20.64
CA ASP A 103 5.30 -4.80 -21.90
C ASP A 103 4.98 -3.89 -23.09
N ARG A 104 4.75 -2.59 -22.87
CA ARG A 104 4.48 -1.62 -23.94
C ARG A 104 5.76 -1.02 -24.57
N GLN A 105 6.94 -1.43 -24.11
CA GLN A 105 8.25 -0.93 -24.58
C GLN A 105 9.08 -1.97 -25.34
N ASP A 106 8.58 -3.19 -25.51
CA ASP A 106 9.12 -4.22 -26.42
C ASP A 106 8.32 -4.27 -27.74
#